data_AF-A0A929F9L6-F1
#
_entry.id   AF-A0A929F9L6-F1
#
_cell.length_a   1.000
_cell.length_b   1.000
_cell.length_c   1.000
_cell.angle_alpha   90.00
_cell.angle_beta   90.00
_cell.angle_gamma   90.00
#
_symmetry.space_group_name_H-M   'P 1'
#
loop_
_entity.id
_entity.type
_entity.pdbx_description
1 polymer ?
#
loop_
_entity_poly.entity_id
_entity_poly.type
_entity_poly.pdbx_seq_one_letter_code
_entity_poly.pdbx_strand_id
1 'polypeptide(L)'
;MTPAHAEETVAYCDSPLYAINVYRDFTSETSATSLNIRVFWREKSLIFADLPARRSHFFNEGFTYTSQSEVSDDYSTSLWTLFIPANEGQSCLIFRNGEAFDNGNVTQREVRSL
;
A
#
# COMPACT_ATOMS: atom_id res chain seq x y z
N MET A 1 -14.88 7.09 8.78
CA MET A 1 -13.87 6.02 8.70
C MET A 1 -13.55 5.79 7.25
N THR A 2 -12.30 6.02 6.83
CA THR A 2 -11.81 5.52 5.54
C THR A 2 -11.73 4.00 5.67
N PRO A 3 -12.48 3.22 4.88
CA PRO A 3 -12.65 1.78 5.09
C PRO A 3 -11.34 0.99 4.96
N ALA A 4 -10.31 1.59 4.36
CA ALA A 4 -9.01 0.97 4.20
C ALA A 4 -8.04 1.24 5.36
N HIS A 5 -8.29 2.18 6.29
CA HIS A 5 -7.31 2.57 7.32
C HIS A 5 -7.36 1.64 8.54
N ALA A 6 -6.20 1.11 8.97
CA ALA A 6 -6.03 0.25 10.15
C ALA A 6 -5.28 1.01 11.26
N GLU A 7 -5.40 0.57 12.52
CA GLU A 7 -4.71 1.22 13.64
C GLU A 7 -3.17 1.21 13.49
N GLU A 8 -2.65 0.22 12.76
CA GLU A 8 -1.22 -0.02 12.58
C GLU A 8 -0.75 0.32 11.15
N THR A 9 -1.43 1.29 10.53
CA THR A 9 -1.10 1.78 9.20
C THR A 9 0.26 2.47 9.19
N VAL A 10 1.14 2.00 8.32
CA VAL A 10 2.49 2.53 8.13
C VAL A 10 2.66 3.27 6.82
N ALA A 11 1.78 3.03 5.85
CA ALA A 11 1.69 3.84 4.66
C ALA A 11 0.25 3.86 4.18
N TYR A 12 -0.23 5.03 3.77
CA TYR A 12 -1.55 5.16 3.18
C TYR A 12 -1.53 6.11 1.99
N CYS A 13 -2.08 5.63 0.89
CA CYS A 13 -2.23 6.35 -0.35
C CYS A 13 -3.71 6.46 -0.69
N ASP A 14 -4.18 7.69 -0.86
CA ASP A 14 -5.57 7.99 -1.16
C ASP A 14 -5.72 8.58 -2.57
N SER A 15 -6.10 7.76 -3.54
CA SER A 15 -6.50 8.23 -4.87
C SER A 15 -8.03 8.26 -5.02
N PRO A 16 -8.57 8.93 -6.05
CA PRO A 16 -10.00 8.91 -6.33
C PRO A 16 -10.56 7.51 -6.65
N LEU A 17 -9.76 6.63 -7.26
CA LEU A 17 -10.19 5.30 -7.69
C LEU A 17 -9.85 4.20 -6.68
N TYR A 18 -8.69 4.33 -6.03
CA TYR A 18 -8.15 3.33 -5.13
C TYR A 18 -7.65 3.96 -3.83
N ALA A 19 -7.81 3.23 -2.74
CA ALA A 19 -7.07 3.49 -1.52
C ALA A 19 -6.19 2.29 -1.22
N ILE A 20 -4.90 2.53 -0.99
CA ILE A 20 -3.96 1.49 -0.60
C ILE A 20 -3.46 1.79 0.81
N ASN A 21 -3.72 0.85 1.71
CA ASN A 21 -3.16 0.83 3.06
C ASN A 21 -2.07 -0.24 3.12
N VAL A 22 -0.92 0.11 3.67
CA VAL A 22 0.05 -0.85 4.18
C VAL A 22 0.10 -0.75 5.69
N TYR A 23 -0.09 -1.86 6.38
CA TYR A 23 -0.13 -1.93 7.84
C TYR A 23 0.69 -3.10 8.35
N ARG A 24 1.06 -3.05 9.64
CA ARG A 24 1.71 -4.17 10.33
C ARG A 24 0.65 -5.12 10.86
N ASP A 25 0.91 -6.41 10.76
CA ASP A 25 0.06 -7.43 11.39
C ASP A 25 0.79 -8.05 12.58
N PHE A 26 0.26 -7.76 13.77
CA PHE A 26 0.77 -8.27 15.04
C PHE A 26 -0.01 -9.49 15.53
N THR A 27 -1.00 -9.96 14.78
CA THR A 27 -1.78 -11.16 15.13
C THR A 27 -1.05 -12.46 14.78
N SER A 28 -0.03 -12.41 13.92
CA SER A 28 0.84 -13.56 13.65
C SER A 28 1.96 -13.65 14.69
N GLU A 29 2.01 -14.75 15.45
CA GLU A 29 3.03 -15.02 16.48
C GLU A 29 4.48 -15.07 15.92
N THR A 30 4.66 -15.12 14.60
CA THR A 30 5.96 -15.36 13.95
C THR A 30 6.67 -14.11 13.44
N SER A 31 6.04 -12.93 13.39
CA SER A 31 6.75 -11.67 13.12
C SER A 31 5.88 -10.44 13.40
N ALA A 32 6.12 -9.77 14.52
CA ALA A 32 5.64 -8.42 14.83
C ALA A 32 6.15 -7.31 13.86
N THR A 33 6.74 -7.72 12.73
CA THR A 33 7.26 -6.85 11.67
C THR A 33 6.68 -7.20 10.29
N SER A 34 5.76 -8.16 10.22
CA SER A 34 5.10 -8.53 8.97
C SER A 34 4.23 -7.38 8.46
N LEU A 35 4.30 -7.13 7.16
CA LEU A 35 3.54 -6.09 6.49
C LEU A 35 2.45 -6.74 5.66
N ASN A 36 1.27 -6.12 5.62
CA ASN A 36 0.23 -6.43 4.65
C ASN A 36 -0.10 -5.20 3.82
N ILE A 37 -0.50 -5.43 2.57
CA ILE A 37 -1.05 -4.43 1.67
C ILE A 37 -2.52 -4.75 1.45
N ARG A 38 -3.36 -3.74 1.70
CA ARG A 38 -4.79 -3.77 1.45
C ARG A 38 -5.15 -2.80 0.35
N VAL A 39 -5.83 -3.30 -0.68
CA VAL A 39 -6.29 -2.49 -1.81
C VAL A 39 -7.81 -2.40 -1.77
N PHE A 40 -8.28 -1.16 -1.69
CA PHE A 40 -9.70 -0.82 -1.71
C PHE A 40 -10.06 -0.16 -3.03
N TRP A 41 -11.04 -0.72 -3.73
CA TRP A 41 -11.61 -0.13 -4.94
C TRP A 41 -12.80 0.75 -4.55
N ARG A 42 -12.66 2.07 -4.71
CA ARG A 42 -13.66 3.05 -4.25
C ARG A 42 -14.97 2.94 -5.00
N GLU A 43 -14.91 2.87 -6.32
CA GLU A 43 -16.11 2.77 -7.18
C GLU A 43 -16.97 1.54 -6.82
N LYS A 44 -16.33 0.39 -6.59
CA LYS A 44 -17.02 -0.83 -6.17
C LYS A 44 -17.24 -0.93 -4.66
N SER A 45 -16.71 0.00 -3.88
CA SER A 45 -16.77 0.02 -2.42
C SER A 45 -16.34 -1.31 -1.78
N LEU A 46 -15.28 -1.95 -2.29
CA LEU A 46 -14.83 -3.26 -1.84
C LEU A 46 -13.33 -3.34 -1.60
N ILE A 47 -12.95 -4.16 -0.63
CA ILE A 47 -11.56 -4.63 -0.43
C ILE A 47 -11.43 -5.93 -1.22
N PHE A 48 -10.50 -5.98 -2.17
CA PHE A 48 -10.24 -7.18 -2.98
C PHE A 48 -8.84 -7.74 -2.80
N ALA A 49 -7.97 -7.02 -2.11
CA ALA A 49 -6.66 -7.49 -1.74
C ALA A 49 -6.44 -7.25 -0.25
N ASP A 50 -5.98 -8.29 0.43
CA ASP A 50 -5.36 -8.21 1.74
C ASP A 50 -4.25 -9.27 1.77
N LEU A 51 -3.02 -8.85 1.51
CA LEU A 51 -1.91 -9.75 1.20
C LEU A 51 -0.64 -9.38 1.95
N PRO A 52 0.21 -10.38 2.28
CA PRO A 52 1.56 -10.13 2.73
C PRO A 52 2.28 -9.21 1.73
N ALA A 53 2.98 -8.23 2.26
CA ALA A 53 3.74 -7.25 1.50
C ALA A 53 5.22 -7.32 1.88
N ARG A 54 6.07 -6.96 0.93
CA ARG A 54 7.49 -6.73 1.17
C ARG A 54 7.78 -5.24 1.03
N ARG A 55 8.47 -4.68 2.01
CA ARG A 55 9.04 -3.35 1.90
C ARG A 55 10.43 -3.39 1.25
N SER A 56 10.67 -2.48 0.32
CA SER A 56 11.99 -2.12 -0.15
C SER A 56 12.19 -0.61 -0.03
N HIS A 57 13.42 -0.20 0.24
CA HIS A 57 13.79 1.21 0.25
C HIS A 57 14.37 1.59 -1.12
N PHE A 58 13.88 2.67 -1.70
CA PHE A 58 14.59 3.36 -2.79
C PHE A 58 15.41 4.46 -2.10
N PHE A 59 16.74 4.28 -2.06
CA PHE A 59 17.65 5.17 -1.34
C PHE A 59 17.32 6.65 -1.58
N ASN A 60 17.12 7.39 -0.49
CA ASN A 60 16.76 8.82 -0.41
C ASN A 60 15.39 9.26 -0.97
N GLU A 61 14.65 8.42 -1.70
CA GLU A 61 13.42 8.86 -2.40
C GLU A 61 12.11 8.42 -1.73
N GLY A 62 12.09 7.32 -0.98
CA GLY A 62 10.89 6.87 -0.28
C GLY A 62 10.88 5.38 0.05
N PHE A 63 9.69 4.86 0.33
CA PHE A 63 9.47 3.43 0.54
C PHE A 63 8.57 2.87 -0.54
N THR A 64 8.88 1.64 -0.94
CA THR A 64 8.05 0.84 -1.84
C THR A 64 7.54 -0.37 -1.08
N TYR A 65 6.27 -0.70 -1.28
CA TYR A 65 5.59 -1.84 -0.69
C TYR A 65 4.93 -2.65 -1.78
N THR A 66 5.35 -3.89 -1.96
CA THR A 66 4.87 -4.76 -3.03
C THR A 66 4.17 -5.97 -2.44
N SER A 67 2.99 -6.31 -2.97
CA SER A 67 2.32 -7.56 -2.63
C SER A 67 3.22 -8.75 -2.97
N GLN A 68 3.32 -9.74 -2.07
CA GLN A 68 4.14 -10.93 -2.29
C GLN A 68 3.47 -11.96 -3.22
N SER A 69 2.20 -11.73 -3.55
CA SER A 69 1.44 -12.54 -4.49
C SER A 69 0.56 -11.66 -5.35
N GLU A 70 0.13 -12.20 -6.48
CA GLU A 70 -0.79 -11.53 -7.37
C GLU A 70 -2.20 -11.56 -6.78
N VAL A 71 -2.94 -10.49 -7.01
CA VAL A 71 -4.37 -10.38 -6.70
C VAL A 71 -5.15 -10.54 -7.99
N SER A 72 -6.11 -11.46 -8.03
CA SER A 72 -7.11 -11.47 -9.09
C SER A 72 -8.25 -10.52 -8.72
N ASP A 73 -8.50 -9.52 -9.57
CA ASP A 73 -9.81 -8.87 -9.63
C ASP A 73 -10.63 -9.46 -10.79
N ASP A 74 -11.85 -8.96 -10.99
CA ASP A 74 -12.75 -9.45 -12.05
C ASP A 74 -12.18 -9.27 -13.48
N TYR A 75 -11.09 -8.52 -13.66
CA TYR A 75 -10.57 -8.10 -14.96
C TYR A 75 -9.13 -8.57 -15.20
N SER A 76 -8.33 -8.78 -14.15
CA SER A 76 -6.93 -9.20 -14.28
C SER A 76 -6.32 -9.69 -12.97
N THR A 77 -5.28 -10.50 -13.12
CA THR A 77 -4.35 -10.84 -12.06
C THR A 77 -3.20 -9.84 -12.05
N SER A 78 -2.87 -9.26 -10.90
CA SER A 78 -1.82 -8.22 -10.83
C SER A 78 -1.02 -8.26 -9.52
N LEU A 79 0.29 -8.02 -9.63
CA LEU A 79 1.11 -7.55 -8.50
C LEU A 79 0.81 -6.07 -8.25
N TRP A 80 0.53 -5.74 -6.99
CA TRP A 80 0.28 -4.36 -6.57
C TRP A 80 1.50 -3.82 -5.86
N THR A 81 1.90 -2.61 -6.21
CA THR A 81 3.00 -1.93 -5.56
C THR A 81 2.62 -0.50 -5.21
N LEU A 82 2.90 -0.09 -3.98
CA LEU A 82 2.72 1.26 -3.51
C LEU A 82 4.07 1.92 -3.27
N PHE A 83 4.30 3.07 -3.88
CA PHE A 83 5.42 3.94 -3.55
C PHE A 83 4.92 5.14 -2.75
N ILE A 84 5.52 5.36 -1.57
CA ILE A 84 5.34 6.56 -0.77
C ILE A 84 6.63 7.37 -0.82
N PRO A 85 6.61 8.58 -1.42
CA PRO A 85 7.77 9.47 -1.42
C PRO A 85 8.11 9.90 0.00
N ALA A 86 9.39 10.14 0.28
CA ALA A 86 9.85 10.61 1.58
C ALA A 86 9.44 12.06 1.88
N ASN A 87 9.35 12.90 0.84
CA ASN A 87 9.08 14.33 0.98
C ASN A 87 7.59 14.60 1.18
N GLU A 88 7.25 15.53 2.08
CA GLU A 88 5.89 16.02 2.23
C GLU A 88 5.42 16.75 0.97
N GLY A 89 4.10 16.73 0.73
CA GLY A 89 3.48 17.35 -0.44
C GLY A 89 3.64 16.58 -1.76
N GLN A 90 4.42 15.49 -1.78
CA GLN A 90 4.51 14.61 -2.95
C GLN A 90 3.43 13.53 -2.93
N SER A 91 2.85 13.24 -4.10
CA SER A 91 1.86 12.19 -4.29
C SER A 91 2.48 10.80 -4.18
N CYS A 92 1.73 9.86 -3.61
CA CYS A 92 2.06 8.44 -3.73
C CYS A 92 1.82 7.94 -5.15
N LEU A 93 2.54 6.90 -5.54
CA LEU A 93 2.35 6.23 -6.83
C LEU A 93 1.89 4.79 -6.59
N ILE A 94 0.86 4.39 -7.33
CA ILE A 94 0.30 3.05 -7.33
C ILE A 94 0.71 2.40 -8.65
N PHE A 95 1.30 1.21 -8.54
CA PHE A 95 1.71 0.42 -9.68
C PHE A 95 0.93 -0.89 -9.73
N ARG A 96 0.61 -1.32 -10.96
CA ARG A 96 0.11 -2.66 -11.26
C ARG A 96 1.08 -3.33 -12.22
N ASN A 97 1.56 -4.52 -11.87
CA ASN A 97 2.53 -5.26 -12.69
C ASN A 97 3.79 -4.47 -13.06
N GLY A 98 4.24 -3.57 -12.17
CA GLY A 98 5.43 -2.72 -12.38
C GLY A 98 5.17 -1.45 -13.18
N GLU A 99 3.98 -1.25 -13.73
CA GLU A 99 3.61 -0.04 -14.46
C GLU A 99 2.86 0.95 -13.57
N ALA A 100 3.18 2.23 -13.69
CA ALA A 100 2.48 3.28 -12.98
C ALA A 100 1.02 3.31 -13.44
N PHE A 101 0.11 3.06 -12.51
CA PHE A 101 -1.30 2.84 -12.79
C PHE A 101 -2.17 4.00 -12.27
N ASP A 102 -1.85 4.50 -11.08
CA ASP A 102 -2.58 5.60 -10.46
C ASP A 102 -1.69 6.38 -9.47
N ASN A 103 -2.15 7.52 -8.98
CA ASN A 103 -1.47 8.29 -7.93
C ASN A 103 -2.49 8.92 -6.98
N GLY A 104 -2.04 9.26 -5.77
CA GLY A 104 -2.92 9.79 -4.75
C GLY A 104 -2.22 10.67 -3.73
N ASN A 105 -2.98 11.11 -2.74
CA ASN A 105 -2.46 11.84 -1.61
C ASN A 105 -1.86 10.88 -0.59
N VAL A 106 -0.67 11.20 -0.09
CA VAL A 106 -0.10 10.50 1.07
C VAL A 106 -0.79 11.03 2.32
N THR A 107 -1.54 10.18 3.03
CA THR A 107 -2.18 10.58 4.30
C THR A 107 -1.54 9.92 5.52
N GLN A 108 -0.70 8.91 5.32
CA GLN A 108 0.12 8.28 6.35
C GLN A 108 1.44 7.82 5.74
N ARG A 109 2.54 8.01 6.48
CA ARG A 109 3.88 7.59 6.09
C ARG A 109 4.67 7.16 7.32
N GLU A 110 5.38 6.05 7.23
CA GLU A 110 6.29 5.63 8.29
C GLU A 110 7.52 6.54 8.34
N VAL A 111 7.92 6.89 9.57
CA VAL A 111 9.08 7.72 9.80
C VAL A 111 10.34 6.94 9.40
N ARG A 112 11.25 7.58 8.66
CA ARG A 112 12.59 7.03 8.44
C ARG A 112 13.29 6.91 9.79
N SER A 113 13.59 5.71 10.24
CA SER A 113 14.57 5.51 11.31
C SER A 113 15.92 6.00 10.77
N LEU A 114 16.44 7.08 11.36
CA LEU A 114 17.77 7.63 11.07
C LEU A 114 18.88 6.68 11.54
#